data_AF-J0L8R5-F1
#
_entry.id   AF-J0L8R5-F1
#
_cell.length_a   1.000
_cell.length_b   1.000
_cell.length_c   1.000
_cell.angle_alpha   90.00
_cell.angle_beta   90.00
_cell.angle_gamma   90.00
#
_symmetry.space_group_name_H-M   'P 1'
#
loop_
_entity.id
_entity.type
_entity.pdbx_description
1 polymer ?
#
loop_
_entity_poly.entity_id
_entity_poly.type
_entity_poly.pdbx_seq_one_letter_code
_entity_poly.pdbx_strand_id
1 'polypeptide(L)'
;RVWRGNLKIFDKRCEPFAYQLIEGQMDVDRLDYLRRDAYYCGVDYGLIDIERIIQSSKLYGTPRGREFVLSTKGIFAAEGYIIARYLMYWSVYYHKTNLGFQAMLFSLFKRVRDLLLEGADLYMPKPLRN
;
A
#
# COMPACT_ATOMS: atom_id res chain seq x y z
N ARG A 1 15.31 -5.67 18.23
CA ARG A 1 15.31 -6.97 18.96
C ARG A 1 13.96 -7.12 19.68
N VAL A 2 12.86 -7.41 18.96
CA VAL A 2 11.53 -7.74 19.56
C VAL A 2 10.72 -8.73 18.68
N TRP A 3 11.04 -8.91 17.39
CA TRP A 3 10.19 -9.67 16.44
C TRP A 3 10.80 -10.97 15.89
N ARG A 4 11.37 -11.85 16.75
CA ARG A 4 12.05 -13.08 16.27
C ARG A 4 11.48 -14.42 16.78
N GLY A 5 10.21 -14.46 17.18
CA GLY A 5 9.58 -15.74 17.54
C GLY A 5 8.10 -15.75 17.19
N ASN A 6 7.71 -16.66 16.31
CA ASN A 6 6.34 -17.16 16.10
C ASN A 6 5.48 -16.58 14.95
N LEU A 7 5.90 -15.57 14.19
CA LEU A 7 5.16 -15.17 12.99
C LEU A 7 5.54 -16.06 11.78
N LYS A 8 4.99 -17.28 11.73
CA LYS A 8 5.14 -18.22 10.60
C LYS A 8 4.49 -17.72 9.29
N ILE A 9 3.83 -16.57 9.32
CA ILE A 9 3.09 -15.99 8.19
C ILE A 9 4.02 -15.50 7.06
N PHE A 10 5.28 -15.21 7.39
CA PHE A 10 6.32 -14.83 6.42
C PHE A 10 7.21 -16.02 6.01
N ASP A 11 6.97 -17.20 6.56
CA ASP A 11 7.64 -18.43 6.13
C ASP A 11 6.98 -18.91 4.83
N LYS A 12 7.78 -19.22 3.82
CA LYS A 12 7.31 -19.78 2.53
C LYS A 12 6.60 -21.14 2.69
N ARG A 13 6.63 -21.72 3.90
CA ARG A 13 5.88 -22.92 4.30
C ARG A 13 4.45 -22.63 4.76
N CYS A 14 4.02 -21.37 4.80
CA CYS A 14 2.65 -21.02 5.16
C CYS A 14 1.67 -21.38 4.04
N GLU A 15 0.41 -21.56 4.41
CA GLU A 15 -0.67 -21.79 3.45
C GLU A 15 -0.84 -20.57 2.52
N PRO A 16 -1.07 -20.77 1.20
CA PRO A 16 -1.07 -19.68 0.22
C PRO A 16 -1.96 -18.48 0.58
N PHE A 17 -3.13 -18.72 1.18
CA PHE A 17 -4.04 -17.65 1.59
C PHE A 17 -3.41 -16.66 2.58
N ALA A 18 -2.51 -17.11 3.46
CA ALA A 18 -1.91 -16.25 4.48
C ALA A 18 -0.96 -15.23 3.84
N TYR A 19 -0.22 -15.65 2.83
CA TYR A 19 0.59 -14.74 2.01
C TYR A 19 -0.30 -13.79 1.20
N GLN A 20 -1.37 -14.28 0.57
CA GLN A 20 -2.29 -13.47 -0.24
C GLN A 20 -3.01 -12.36 0.55
N LEU A 21 -3.23 -12.56 1.86
CA LEU A 21 -3.82 -11.54 2.74
C LEU A 21 -2.86 -10.36 2.98
N ILE A 22 -1.55 -10.62 2.94
CA ILE A 22 -0.50 -9.61 3.15
C ILE A 22 -0.07 -9.00 1.82
N GLU A 23 0.11 -9.84 0.81
CA GLU A 23 0.59 -9.47 -0.52
C GLU A 23 -0.22 -10.24 -1.57
N GLY A 24 -1.24 -9.56 -2.13
CA GLY A 24 -2.18 -10.17 -3.07
C GLY A 24 -3.13 -9.13 -3.65
N GLN A 25 -3.81 -9.44 -4.76
CA GLN A 25 -4.60 -8.44 -5.52
C GLN A 25 -5.63 -7.66 -4.67
N MET A 26 -6.13 -8.29 -3.60
CA MET A 26 -7.01 -7.69 -2.59
C MET A 26 -6.46 -7.95 -1.18
N ASP A 27 -5.20 -7.58 -0.95
CA ASP A 27 -4.56 -7.63 0.37
C ASP A 27 -5.13 -6.57 1.33
N VAL A 28 -4.89 -6.79 2.63
CA VAL A 28 -5.42 -5.93 3.71
C VAL A 28 -4.82 -4.53 3.67
N ASP A 29 -3.57 -4.40 3.21
CA ASP A 29 -2.89 -3.11 3.07
C ASP A 29 -3.64 -2.20 2.09
N ARG A 30 -3.99 -2.70 0.91
CA ARG A 30 -4.76 -1.93 -0.09
C ARG A 30 -6.14 -1.54 0.38
N LEU A 31 -6.83 -2.44 1.08
CA LEU A 31 -8.16 -2.15 1.61
C LEU A 31 -8.09 -1.05 2.69
N ASP A 32 -7.06 -1.06 3.54
CA ASP A 32 -6.85 -0.02 4.55
C ASP A 32 -6.48 1.32 3.91
N TYR A 33 -5.41 1.37 3.10
CA TYR A 33 -4.92 2.65 2.62
C TYR A 33 -5.91 3.32 1.64
N LEU A 34 -6.64 2.57 0.81
CA LEU A 34 -7.58 3.19 -0.13
C LEU A 34 -8.69 3.93 0.61
N ARG A 35 -9.23 3.32 1.68
CA ARG A 35 -10.27 3.94 2.51
C ARG A 35 -9.69 5.07 3.37
N ARG A 36 -8.51 4.87 3.95
CA ARG A 36 -7.83 5.85 4.80
C ARG A 36 -7.46 7.10 4.02
N ASP A 37 -6.77 6.95 2.89
CA ASP A 37 -6.31 8.06 2.09
C ASP A 37 -7.48 8.82 1.49
N ALA A 38 -8.54 8.12 1.06
CA ALA A 38 -9.75 8.78 0.60
C ALA A 38 -10.38 9.66 1.69
N TYR A 39 -10.47 9.15 2.92
CA TYR A 39 -10.96 9.92 4.07
C TYR A 39 -10.10 11.15 4.36
N TYR A 40 -8.77 11.01 4.46
CA TYR A 40 -7.89 12.13 4.81
C TYR A 40 -7.67 13.13 3.67
N CYS A 41 -7.74 12.69 2.42
CA CYS A 41 -7.69 13.58 1.26
C CYS A 41 -9.05 14.22 0.96
N GLY A 42 -10.13 13.78 1.62
CA GLY A 42 -11.48 14.31 1.39
C GLY A 42 -12.03 13.99 0.00
N VAL A 43 -11.68 12.81 -0.54
CA VAL A 43 -12.14 12.36 -1.86
C VAL A 43 -13.08 11.15 -1.71
N ASP A 44 -14.20 11.16 -2.42
CA ASP A 44 -15.20 10.09 -2.33
C ASP A 44 -14.84 8.84 -3.15
N TYR A 45 -13.78 8.92 -3.96
CA TYR A 45 -13.37 7.84 -4.87
C TYR A 45 -12.92 6.55 -4.17
N GLY A 46 -12.55 6.60 -2.88
CA GLY A 46 -12.13 5.43 -2.10
C GLY A 46 -13.20 4.84 -1.18
N LEU A 47 -14.49 5.16 -1.38
CA LEU A 47 -15.61 4.52 -0.68
C LEU A 47 -15.80 3.08 -1.19
N ILE A 48 -14.91 2.19 -0.76
CA ILE A 48 -14.97 0.76 -1.03
C ILE A 48 -15.76 0.02 0.06
N ASP A 49 -16.62 -0.91 -0.35
CA ASP A 49 -17.35 -1.78 0.57
C ASP A 49 -16.46 -2.94 1.05
N ILE A 50 -15.55 -2.62 1.97
CA ILE A 50 -14.62 -3.57 2.56
C ILE A 50 -15.37 -4.70 3.28
N GLU A 51 -16.49 -4.38 3.92
CA GLU A 51 -17.28 -5.37 4.64
C GLU A 51 -17.84 -6.42 3.67
N ARG A 52 -18.40 -5.99 2.54
CA ARG A 52 -18.89 -6.91 1.51
C ARG A 52 -17.78 -7.74 0.89
N ILE A 53 -16.59 -7.17 0.70
CA ILE A 53 -15.40 -7.90 0.26
C ILE A 53 -15.11 -9.04 1.24
N ILE A 54 -14.93 -8.73 2.53
CA ILE A 54 -14.61 -9.70 3.58
C ILE A 54 -15.69 -10.79 3.68
N GLN A 55 -16.97 -10.40 3.71
CA GLN A 55 -18.09 -11.35 3.79
C GLN A 55 -18.19 -12.27 2.56
N SER A 56 -17.74 -11.79 1.41
CA SER A 56 -17.78 -12.55 0.16
C SER A 56 -16.51 -13.39 -0.07
N SER A 57 -15.47 -13.20 0.74
CA SER A 57 -14.21 -13.93 0.71
C SER A 57 -14.35 -15.35 1.24
N LYS A 58 -13.65 -16.29 0.59
CA LYS A 58 -13.64 -17.71 0.94
C LYS A 58 -12.26 -18.30 0.73
N LEU A 59 -12.02 -19.46 1.34
CA LEU A 59 -10.86 -20.27 1.06
C LEU A 59 -11.24 -21.38 0.09
N TYR A 60 -10.47 -21.55 -0.98
CA TYR A 60 -10.64 -22.61 -1.97
C TYR A 60 -9.41 -23.51 -2.01
N GLY A 61 -9.64 -24.83 -2.06
CA GLY A 61 -8.56 -25.81 -2.12
C GLY A 61 -7.97 -25.91 -3.53
N THR A 62 -6.67 -25.72 -3.65
CA THR A 62 -5.88 -25.91 -4.87
C THR A 62 -4.80 -26.97 -4.64
N PRO A 63 -4.17 -27.51 -5.70
CA PRO A 63 -3.04 -28.44 -5.55
C PRO A 63 -1.86 -27.87 -4.75
N ARG A 64 -1.82 -26.55 -4.52
CA ARG A 64 -0.78 -25.83 -3.79
C ARG A 64 -1.17 -25.47 -2.34
N GLY A 65 -2.39 -25.83 -1.90
CA GLY A 65 -2.92 -25.49 -0.58
C GLY A 65 -4.24 -24.72 -0.67
N ARG A 66 -4.59 -23.97 0.36
CA ARG A 66 -5.80 -23.11 0.33
C ARG A 66 -5.47 -21.72 -0.14
N GLU A 67 -6.23 -21.23 -1.11
CA GLU A 67 -6.12 -19.88 -1.65
C GLU A 67 -7.34 -19.03 -1.27
N PHE A 68 -7.11 -17.74 -1.11
CA PHE A 68 -8.14 -16.74 -0.91
C PHE A 68 -8.84 -16.45 -2.23
N VAL A 69 -10.16 -16.63 -2.26
CA VAL A 69 -11.00 -16.39 -3.43
C VAL A 69 -12.21 -15.53 -3.05
N LEU A 70 -12.76 -14.81 -4.03
CA LEU A 70 -14.01 -14.08 -3.85
C LEU A 70 -15.17 -14.88 -4.46
N SER A 71 -16.25 -15.03 -3.70
CA SER A 71 -17.48 -15.60 -4.25
C SER A 71 -18.16 -14.63 -5.24
N THR A 72 -18.97 -15.17 -6.14
CA THR A 72 -19.71 -14.38 -7.14
C THR A 72 -20.61 -13.31 -6.52
N LYS A 73 -21.06 -13.48 -5.27
CA LYS A 73 -21.85 -12.49 -4.53
C LYS A 73 -21.07 -11.19 -4.22
N GLY A 74 -19.75 -11.23 -4.29
CA GLY A 74 -18.85 -10.11 -4.04
C GLY A 74 -18.38 -9.39 -5.31
N ILE A 75 -18.84 -9.79 -6.49
CA ILE A 75 -18.32 -9.26 -7.76
C ILE A 75 -18.41 -7.73 -7.86
N PHE A 76 -19.55 -7.14 -7.51
CA PHE A 76 -19.73 -5.69 -7.52
C PHE A 76 -18.82 -4.96 -6.52
N ALA A 77 -18.56 -5.58 -5.36
CA ALA A 77 -17.63 -5.01 -4.39
C ALA A 77 -16.18 -5.04 -4.90
N ALA A 78 -15.79 -6.09 -5.63
CA ALA A 78 -14.50 -6.15 -6.30
C ALA A 78 -14.38 -5.16 -7.46
N GLU A 79 -15.43 -4.98 -8.28
CA GLU A 79 -15.45 -3.97 -9.34
C GLU A 79 -15.32 -2.56 -8.75
N GLY A 80 -16.08 -2.27 -7.69
CA GLY A 80 -15.97 -1.01 -6.94
C GLY A 80 -14.57 -0.77 -6.40
N TYR A 81 -13.93 -1.81 -5.85
CA TYR A 81 -12.52 -1.75 -5.42
C TYR A 81 -11.55 -1.42 -6.57
N ILE A 82 -11.69 -2.07 -7.73
CA ILE A 82 -10.82 -1.82 -8.89
C ILE A 82 -10.99 -0.38 -9.39
N ILE A 83 -12.22 0.09 -9.52
CA ILE A 83 -12.53 1.47 -9.95
C ILE A 83 -11.99 2.48 -8.94
N ALA A 84 -12.25 2.27 -7.65
CA ALA A 84 -11.76 3.14 -6.58
C ALA A 84 -10.23 3.26 -6.63
N ARG A 85 -9.52 2.14 -6.78
CA ARG A 85 -8.06 2.13 -6.89
C ARG A 85 -7.57 2.89 -8.12
N TYR A 86 -8.24 2.73 -9.26
CA TYR A 86 -7.91 3.47 -10.47
C TYR A 86 -8.10 4.99 -10.29
N LEU A 87 -9.22 5.41 -9.70
CA LEU A 87 -9.52 6.81 -9.46
C LEU A 87 -8.58 7.43 -8.42
N MET A 88 -8.29 6.73 -7.32
CA MET A 88 -7.33 7.15 -6.30
C MET A 88 -5.92 7.32 -6.88
N TYR A 89 -5.53 6.44 -7.81
CA TYR A 89 -4.24 6.56 -8.50
C TYR A 89 -4.10 7.89 -9.23
N TRP A 90 -5.09 8.27 -10.05
CA TRP A 90 -4.99 9.51 -10.82
C TRP A 90 -5.25 10.76 -10.01
N SER A 91 -6.22 10.72 -9.09
CA SER A 91 -6.66 11.90 -8.33
C SER A 91 -5.71 12.26 -7.19
N VAL A 92 -5.11 11.27 -6.52
CA VAL A 92 -4.28 11.48 -5.33
C VAL A 92 -2.82 11.14 -5.62
N TYR A 93 -2.52 9.89 -5.99
CA TYR A 93 -1.12 9.44 -6.04
C TYR A 93 -0.32 10.02 -7.19
N TYR A 94 -0.94 10.14 -8.37
CA TYR A 94 -0.34 10.66 -9.59
C TYR A 94 -0.77 12.10 -9.89
N HIS A 95 -1.26 12.82 -8.88
CA HIS A 95 -1.63 14.22 -9.05
C HIS A 95 -0.40 15.06 -9.43
N LYS A 96 -0.53 15.89 -10.48
CA LYS A 96 0.58 16.70 -11.03
C LYS A 96 1.33 17.53 -9.99
N THR A 97 0.62 18.07 -8.99
CA THR A 97 1.23 18.85 -7.91
C THR A 97 2.10 17.98 -7.00
N ASN A 98 1.69 16.75 -6.71
CA ASN A 98 2.46 15.80 -5.90
C ASN A 98 3.73 15.38 -6.65
N LEU A 99 3.61 15.10 -7.95
CA LEU A 99 4.75 14.79 -8.81
C LEU A 99 5.74 15.96 -8.91
N GLY A 100 5.22 17.20 -9.05
CA GLY A 100 6.04 18.40 -9.02
C GLY A 100 6.82 18.56 -7.71
N PHE A 101 6.14 18.35 -6.57
CA PHE A 101 6.79 18.37 -5.25
C PHE A 101 7.85 17.28 -5.09
N GLN A 102 7.59 16.06 -5.56
CA GLN A 102 8.58 14.98 -5.53
C GLN A 102 9.82 15.31 -6.37
N ALA A 103 9.64 15.90 -7.57
CA ALA A 103 10.75 16.31 -8.42
C ALA A 103 11.60 17.43 -7.77
N MET A 104 10.94 18.39 -7.12
CA MET A 104 11.63 19.43 -6.35
C MET A 104 12.41 18.83 -5.17
N LEU A 105 11.80 17.93 -4.41
CA LEU A 105 12.43 17.27 -3.28
C LEU A 105 13.65 16.43 -3.70
N PHE A 106 13.54 15.72 -4.82
CA PHE A 106 14.66 14.97 -5.39
C PHE A 106 15.82 15.89 -5.80
N SER A 107 15.51 17.01 -6.47
CA SER A 107 16.50 18.01 -6.84
C SER A 107 17.18 18.64 -5.62
N LEU A 108 16.41 18.90 -4.56
CA LEU A 108 16.93 19.40 -3.30
C LEU A 108 17.93 18.42 -2.67
N PHE A 109 17.55 17.14 -2.53
CA PHE A 109 18.45 16.13 -1.97
C PHE A 109 19.70 15.92 -2.81
N LYS A 110 19.58 15.99 -4.15
CA LYS A 110 20.74 15.96 -5.04
C LYS A 110 21.69 17.11 -4.74
N ARG A 111 21.18 18.35 -4.62
CA ARG A 111 22.02 19.51 -4.31
C ARG A 111 22.65 19.42 -2.91
N VAL A 112 21.90 18.95 -1.91
CA VAL A 112 22.42 18.72 -0.56
C VAL A 112 23.60 17.74 -0.61
N ARG A 113 23.44 16.61 -1.31
CA ARG A 113 24.52 15.63 -1.49
C ARG A 113 25.75 16.25 -2.16
N ASP A 114 25.56 17.01 -3.23
CA ASP A 114 26.68 17.61 -3.97
C ASP A 114 27.46 18.60 -3.08
N LEU A 115 26.75 19.43 -2.29
CA LEU A 115 27.36 20.34 -1.31
C LEU A 115 28.12 19.60 -0.19
N LEU A 116 27.59 18.49 0.31
CA LEU A 116 28.30 17.66 1.30
C LEU A 116 29.59 17.08 0.72
N LEU A 117 29.59 16.66 -0.55
CA LEU A 117 30.77 16.15 -1.24
C LEU A 117 31.81 17.25 -1.53
N GLU A 118 31.35 18.48 -1.75
CA GLU A 118 32.19 19.69 -1.88
C GLU A 118 32.78 20.15 -0.52
N GLY A 119 32.41 19.51 0.59
CA GLY A 119 32.88 19.85 1.94
C GLY A 119 32.20 21.08 2.56
N ALA A 120 31.03 21.48 2.05
CA ALA A 120 30.28 22.59 2.60
C ALA A 120 29.73 22.27 4.00
N ASP A 121 29.86 23.21 4.93
CA ASP A 121 29.24 23.10 6.26
C ASP A 121 27.74 23.43 6.16
N LEU A 122 26.93 22.37 6.04
CA LEU A 122 25.48 22.48 5.97
C LEU A 122 24.86 22.30 7.35
N TYR A 123 23.93 23.19 7.69
CA TYR A 123 23.06 22.98 8.84
C TYR A 123 22.18 21.73 8.62
N MET A 124 22.55 20.64 9.28
CA MET A 124 21.73 19.43 9.38
C MET A 124 20.93 19.46 10.70
N PRO A 125 19.59 19.34 10.66
CA PRO A 125 18.77 19.10 11.84
C PRO A 125 19.25 17.83 12.58
N LYS A 126 19.09 17.80 13.91
CA LYS A 126 19.55 16.67 14.76
C LYS A 126 19.19 15.27 14.23
N PRO A 127 17.99 15.01 13.67
CA PRO A 127 17.64 13.69 13.13
C PRO A 127 18.45 13.25 11.90
N LEU A 128 19.08 14.18 11.18
CA LEU A 128 19.79 13.93 9.92
C LEU A 128 21.33 13.97 10.07
N ARG A 129 21.85 14.15 11.29
CA ARG A 129 23.29 14.23 11.57
C ARG A 129 23.99 12.89 11.83
N ASN A 130 23.23 11.80 12.01
CA ASN A 130 23.75 10.50 12.46
C ASN A 130 23.48 9.40 11.44
#